data_AF-A0A9Y2KXV1-F1
#
_entry.id   AF-A0A9Y2KXV1-F1
#
_cell.length_a   1.000
_cell.length_b   1.000
_cell.length_c   1.000
_cell.angle_alpha   90.00
_cell.angle_beta   90.00
_cell.angle_gamma   90.00
#
_symmetry.space_group_name_H-M   'P 1'
#
loop_
_entity.id
_entity.type
_entity.pdbx_description
1 polymer ?
#
loop_
_entity_poly.entity_id
_entity_poly.type
_entity_poly.pdbx_seq_one_letter_code
_entity_poly.pdbx_strand_id
1 'polypeptide(L)'
;MAPAPTGVAMRHIRQRTQLINGLRGMVAEFSVYIAKGLARVIGFAEGIFAGELLDLPEVANEVIHNLCEHLMALRARIRWYEDRLKLVAKEDARVRLLRTIPGVGVVTASAIIASIGDGHQFRNGREFAAWLGLTPANKSSGGKEKLGRITKMGDQYLRSLLVVGMTSLVRQTKSHPERASK
;
A
#
# COMPACT_ATOMS: atom_id res chain seq x y z
N MET A 1 -18.35 -7.40 -13.33
CA MET A 1 -16.98 -6.92 -13.05
C MET A 1 -16.60 -7.41 -11.65
N ALA A 2 -15.86 -8.52 -11.55
CA ALA A 2 -15.49 -9.07 -10.24
C ALA A 2 -14.67 -8.02 -9.47
N PRO A 3 -14.94 -7.76 -8.18
CA PRO A 3 -14.11 -6.84 -7.42
C PRO A 3 -12.69 -7.39 -7.44
N ALA A 4 -11.76 -6.65 -8.05
CA ALA A 4 -10.38 -7.09 -8.12
C ALA A 4 -9.90 -7.44 -6.70
N PRO A 5 -9.20 -8.57 -6.49
CA PRO A 5 -8.74 -9.02 -5.16
C PRO A 5 -7.96 -7.94 -4.38
N THR A 6 -7.45 -6.93 -5.08
CA THR A 6 -6.84 -5.71 -4.57
C THR A 6 -7.77 -4.84 -3.70
N GLY A 7 -9.08 -4.79 -3.97
CA GLY A 7 -10.03 -3.99 -3.18
C GLY A 7 -10.23 -4.52 -1.76
N VAL A 8 -10.38 -5.84 -1.61
CA VAL A 8 -10.53 -6.50 -0.31
C VAL A 8 -9.23 -6.43 0.49
N ALA A 9 -8.09 -6.69 -0.16
CA ALA A 9 -6.78 -6.54 0.47
C ALA A 9 -6.56 -5.10 0.99
N MET A 10 -6.97 -4.08 0.22
CA MET A 10 -6.85 -2.68 0.62
C MET A 10 -7.72 -2.35 1.85
N ARG A 11 -8.92 -2.92 1.94
CA ARG A 11 -9.78 -2.77 3.14
C ARG A 11 -9.08 -3.34 4.37
N HIS A 12 -8.48 -4.53 4.28
CA HIS A 12 -7.75 -5.13 5.39
C HIS A 12 -6.49 -4.34 5.75
N ILE A 13 -5.77 -3.76 4.78
CA ILE A 13 -4.64 -2.87 5.06
C ILE A 13 -5.09 -1.62 5.84
N ARG A 14 -6.23 -1.03 5.49
CA ARG A 14 -6.80 0.10 6.25
C ARG A 14 -7.19 -0.33 7.66
N GLN A 15 -7.89 -1.46 7.81
CA GLN A 15 -8.28 -2.01 9.12
C GLN A 15 -7.06 -2.28 10.00
N ARG A 16 -6.01 -2.91 9.45
CA ARG A 16 -4.74 -3.12 10.15
C ARG A 16 -4.14 -1.80 10.62
N THR A 17 -4.15 -0.77 9.78
CA THR A 17 -3.59 0.54 10.13
C THR A 17 -4.40 1.23 11.23
N GLN A 18 -5.73 1.16 11.16
CA GLN A 18 -6.62 1.66 12.21
C GLN A 18 -6.36 0.94 13.54
N LEU A 19 -6.27 -0.39 13.51
CA LEU A 19 -6.04 -1.20 14.70
C LEU A 19 -4.65 -0.96 15.31
N ILE A 20 -3.61 -0.81 14.48
CA ILE A 20 -2.27 -0.42 14.94
C ILE A 20 -2.30 0.94 15.65
N ASN A 21 -3.02 1.91 15.10
CA ASN A 21 -3.12 3.24 15.70
C ASN A 21 -3.95 3.21 16.99
N GLY A 22 -5.03 2.44 17.02
CA GLY A 22 -5.84 2.22 18.21
C GLY A 22 -5.04 1.54 19.33
N LEU A 23 -4.31 0.47 19.01
CA LEU A 23 -3.44 -0.23 19.95
C LEU A 23 -2.40 0.73 20.54
N ARG A 24 -1.73 1.53 19.70
CA ARG A 24 -0.78 2.55 20.18
C ARG A 24 -1.41 3.59 21.09
N GLY A 25 -2.63 4.04 20.79
CA GLY A 25 -3.35 4.98 21.63
C GLY A 25 -3.67 4.39 22.99
N MET A 26 -4.23 3.18 23.01
CA MET A 26 -4.63 2.48 24.24
C MET A 26 -3.45 2.22 25.17
N VAL A 27 -2.34 1.66 24.68
CA VAL A 27 -1.18 1.38 25.53
C VAL A 27 -0.52 2.67 26.04
N ALA A 28 -0.64 3.78 25.30
CA ALA A 28 -0.09 5.06 25.72
C ALA A 28 -0.85 5.69 26.91
N GLU A 29 -2.14 5.37 27.10
CA GLU A 29 -2.91 5.79 28.29
C GLU A 29 -2.30 5.26 29.59
N PHE A 30 -1.59 4.14 29.50
CA PHE A 30 -0.89 3.51 30.61
C PHE A 30 0.62 3.71 30.57
N SER A 31 1.09 4.75 29.89
CA SER A 31 2.53 5.08 29.76
C SER A 31 3.38 4.03 29.04
N VAL A 32 2.77 3.07 28.34
CA VAL A 32 3.49 2.10 27.51
C VAL A 32 3.65 2.67 26.10
N TYR A 33 4.88 2.74 25.60
CA TYR A 33 5.18 3.33 24.30
C TYR A 33 5.62 2.29 23.27
N ILE A 34 4.88 2.19 22.16
CA ILE A 34 5.28 1.39 20.99
C ILE A 34 5.84 2.30 19.90
N ALA A 35 7.13 2.15 19.61
CA ALA A 35 7.82 2.89 18.56
C ALA A 35 7.10 2.81 17.19
N LYS A 36 7.28 3.86 16.38
CA LYS A 36 6.71 3.91 15.01
C LYS A 36 7.26 2.79 14.13
N GLY A 37 6.41 2.31 13.22
CA GLY A 37 6.73 1.24 12.28
C GLY A 37 5.91 -0.03 12.50
N LEU A 38 5.71 -0.79 11.42
CA LEU A 38 4.94 -2.04 11.45
C LEU A 38 5.66 -3.13 12.24
N ALA A 39 6.97 -3.28 12.04
CA ALA A 39 7.79 -4.29 12.71
C ALA A 39 7.76 -4.15 14.25
N ARG A 40 7.74 -2.91 14.75
CA ARG A 40 7.71 -2.63 16.20
C ARG A 40 6.41 -3.08 16.86
N VAL A 41 5.28 -2.85 16.20
CA VAL A 41 3.96 -3.26 16.73
C VAL A 41 3.77 -4.75 16.61
N ILE A 42 4.28 -5.36 15.54
CA ILE A 42 4.28 -6.82 15.40
C ILE A 42 5.12 -7.46 16.50
N GLY A 43 6.34 -6.96 16.74
CA GLY A 43 7.19 -7.47 17.82
C GLY A 43 6.54 -7.32 19.20
N PHE A 44 5.86 -6.20 19.45
CA PHE A 44 5.06 -6.03 20.66
C PHE A 44 3.94 -7.08 20.76
N ALA A 45 3.15 -7.29 19.70
CA ALA A 45 2.10 -8.30 19.70
C ALA A 45 2.65 -9.71 19.90
N GLU A 46 3.79 -10.03 19.28
CA GLU A 46 4.49 -11.31 19.46
C GLU A 46 4.99 -11.50 20.91
N GLY A 47 5.46 -10.43 21.57
CA GLY A 47 5.82 -10.44 22.99
C GLY A 47 4.62 -10.71 23.91
N ILE A 48 3.49 -10.05 23.66
CA ILE A 48 2.23 -10.32 24.39
C ILE A 48 1.79 -11.79 24.24
N PHE A 49 1.96 -12.40 23.06
CA PHE A 49 1.70 -13.83 22.87
C PHE A 49 2.70 -14.75 23.56
N ALA A 50 3.95 -14.30 23.74
CA ALA A 50 4.96 -15.03 24.48
C ALA A 50 4.76 -14.97 26.01
N GLY A 51 3.72 -14.28 26.48
CA GLY A 51 3.40 -14.14 27.89
C GLY A 51 4.02 -12.92 28.57
N GLU A 52 4.50 -11.93 27.80
CA GLU A 52 4.89 -10.65 28.38
C GLU A 52 3.66 -9.97 29.00
N LEU A 53 3.68 -9.82 30.32
CA LEU A 53 2.67 -9.11 31.08
C LEU A 53 3.07 -7.65 31.18
N LEU A 54 2.15 -6.76 30.81
CA LEU A 54 2.29 -5.35 31.09
C LEU A 54 1.81 -5.11 32.53
N ASP A 55 2.45 -4.17 33.23
CA ASP A 55 2.05 -3.72 34.56
C ASP A 55 0.78 -2.86 34.48
N LEU A 56 -0.33 -3.52 34.15
CA LEU A 56 -1.64 -2.94 33.84
C LEU A 56 -2.75 -3.70 34.55
N PRO A 57 -3.94 -3.07 34.74
CA PRO A 57 -5.13 -3.79 35.16
C PRO A 57 -5.40 -5.01 34.29
N GLU A 58 -5.88 -6.10 34.89
CA GLU A 58 -6.14 -7.37 34.20
C GLU A 58 -7.00 -7.19 32.95
N VAL A 59 -8.10 -6.44 33.07
CA VAL A 59 -9.00 -6.11 31.95
C VAL A 59 -8.26 -5.39 30.80
N ALA A 60 -7.32 -4.50 31.11
CA ALA A 60 -6.54 -3.81 30.08
C ALA A 60 -5.60 -4.77 29.35
N ASN A 61 -4.94 -5.67 30.08
CA ASN A 61 -4.12 -6.73 29.51
C ASN A 61 -4.96 -7.66 28.60
N GLU A 62 -6.16 -8.06 29.01
CA GLU A 62 -7.06 -8.88 28.19
C GLU A 62 -7.46 -8.17 26.88
N VAL A 63 -7.83 -6.89 26.95
CA VAL A 63 -8.22 -6.11 25.77
C VAL A 63 -7.03 -5.94 24.82
N ILE A 64 -5.83 -5.63 25.35
CA ILE A 64 -4.60 -5.52 24.56
C ILE A 64 -4.28 -6.85 23.87
N HIS A 65 -4.42 -7.97 24.57
CA HIS A 65 -4.23 -9.30 24.01
C HIS A 65 -5.18 -9.57 22.84
N ASN A 66 -6.49 -9.34 23.02
CA ASN A 66 -7.49 -9.48 21.97
C ASN A 66 -7.20 -8.60 20.74
N LEU A 67 -6.74 -7.36 20.95
CA LEU A 67 -6.33 -6.47 19.86
C LEU A 67 -5.09 -6.99 19.12
N CYS A 68 -4.11 -7.51 19.85
CA CYS A 68 -2.91 -8.14 19.26
C CYS A 68 -3.28 -9.37 18.43
N GLU A 69 -4.26 -10.17 18.87
CA GLU A 69 -4.78 -11.32 18.13
C GLU A 69 -5.44 -10.90 16.82
N HIS A 70 -6.32 -9.90 16.90
CA HIS A 70 -6.95 -9.35 15.70
C HIS A 70 -5.93 -8.77 14.72
N LEU A 71 -4.87 -8.10 15.22
CA LEU A 71 -3.77 -7.62 14.39
C LEU A 71 -3.09 -8.76 13.61
N MET A 72 -2.76 -9.84 14.31
CA MET A 72 -2.07 -10.99 13.74
C MET A 72 -2.96 -11.74 12.73
N ALA A 73 -4.24 -11.91 13.03
CA ALA A 73 -5.21 -12.49 12.11
C ALA A 73 -5.35 -11.66 10.82
N LEU A 74 -5.46 -10.33 10.93
CA LEU A 74 -5.50 -9.45 9.76
C LEU A 74 -4.21 -9.52 8.95
N ARG A 75 -3.05 -9.60 9.60
CA ARG A 75 -1.75 -9.75 8.94
C ARG A 75 -1.68 -11.06 8.14
N ALA A 76 -2.15 -12.16 8.72
CA ALA A 76 -2.20 -13.46 8.04
C ALA A 76 -3.11 -13.42 6.81
N ARG A 77 -4.30 -12.80 6.92
CA ARG A 77 -5.23 -12.61 5.80
C ARG A 77 -4.60 -11.77 4.67
N ILE A 78 -3.97 -10.65 4.99
CA ILE A 78 -3.29 -9.81 4.00
C ILE A 78 -2.21 -10.61 3.26
N ARG A 79 -1.39 -11.38 3.99
CA ARG A 79 -0.35 -12.24 3.39
C ARG A 79 -0.96 -13.27 2.44
N TRP A 80 -2.05 -13.91 2.85
CA TRP A 80 -2.77 -14.87 2.00
C TRP A 80 -3.22 -14.24 0.67
N TYR A 81 -3.78 -13.02 0.71
CA TYR A 81 -4.15 -12.29 -0.52
C TYR A 81 -2.95 -11.97 -1.40
N GLU A 82 -1.84 -11.52 -0.80
CA GLU A 82 -0.60 -11.22 -1.53
C GLU A 82 -0.04 -12.47 -2.22
N ASP A 83 -0.04 -13.62 -1.54
CA ASP A 83 0.49 -14.87 -2.08
C ASP A 83 -0.40 -15.43 -3.17
N ARG A 84 -1.73 -15.37 -3.01
CA ARG A 84 -2.68 -15.71 -4.08
C ARG A 84 -2.48 -14.83 -5.31
N LEU A 85 -2.30 -13.53 -5.11
CA LEU A 85 -2.07 -12.60 -6.22
C LEU A 85 -0.77 -12.92 -6.96
N LYS A 86 0.33 -13.21 -6.24
CA LYS A 86 1.60 -13.62 -6.86
C LYS A 86 1.45 -14.87 -7.73
N LEU A 87 0.65 -15.83 -7.26
CA LEU A 87 0.43 -17.10 -7.94
C LEU A 87 -0.26 -16.87 -9.30
N VAL A 88 -1.39 -16.14 -9.29
CA VAL A 88 -2.12 -15.79 -10.52
C VAL A 88 -1.29 -14.90 -11.44
N ALA A 89 -0.57 -13.93 -10.87
CA ALA A 89 0.27 -13.00 -11.62
C ALA A 89 1.49 -13.65 -12.28
N LYS A 90 1.93 -14.83 -11.81
CA LYS A 90 3.10 -15.51 -12.37
C LYS A 90 2.84 -15.99 -13.80
N GLU A 91 1.60 -16.32 -14.12
CA GLU A 91 1.19 -16.88 -15.42
C GLU A 91 1.09 -15.78 -16.50
N ASP A 92 0.75 -14.55 -16.14
CA ASP A 92 0.55 -13.45 -17.09
C ASP A 92 1.87 -12.78 -17.53
N ALA A 93 2.18 -12.88 -18.84
CA ALA A 93 3.37 -12.28 -19.43
C ALA A 93 3.42 -10.75 -19.32
N ARG A 94 2.26 -10.08 -19.34
CA ARG A 94 2.15 -8.63 -19.20
C ARG A 94 2.49 -8.20 -17.78
N VAL A 95 2.09 -8.98 -16.77
CA VAL A 95 2.47 -8.71 -15.38
C VAL A 95 3.99 -8.83 -15.23
N ARG A 96 4.61 -9.87 -15.82
CA ARG A 96 6.07 -10.03 -15.81
C ARG A 96 6.78 -8.85 -16.47
N LEU A 97 6.28 -8.38 -17.61
CA LEU A 97 6.82 -7.22 -18.32
C LEU A 97 6.69 -5.93 -17.49
N LEU A 98 5.51 -5.62 -16.95
CA LEU A 98 5.33 -4.40 -16.14
C LEU A 98 6.21 -4.39 -14.89
N ARG A 99 6.48 -5.57 -14.30
CA ARG A 99 7.37 -5.70 -13.14
C ARG A 99 8.85 -5.45 -13.44
N THR A 100 9.25 -5.33 -14.72
CA THR A 100 10.61 -4.88 -15.05
C THR A 100 10.77 -3.37 -14.84
N ILE A 101 9.67 -2.63 -14.66
CA ILE A 101 9.73 -1.20 -14.38
C ILE A 101 10.06 -0.99 -12.89
N PRO A 102 11.11 -0.23 -12.56
CA PRO A 102 11.46 0.06 -11.17
C PRO A 102 10.30 0.69 -10.40
N GLY A 103 10.06 0.20 -9.18
CA GLY A 103 8.93 0.65 -8.35
C GLY A 103 7.58 0.02 -8.70
N VAL A 104 7.49 -0.77 -9.77
CA VAL A 104 6.27 -1.52 -10.14
C VAL A 104 6.35 -2.95 -9.62
N GLY A 105 5.67 -3.19 -8.50
CA GLY A 105 5.52 -4.53 -7.92
C GLY A 105 4.37 -5.33 -8.54
N VAL A 106 4.20 -6.58 -8.09
CA VAL A 106 3.13 -7.47 -8.56
C VAL A 106 1.73 -6.88 -8.36
N VAL A 107 1.48 -6.23 -7.23
CA VAL A 107 0.20 -5.59 -6.92
C VAL A 107 -0.10 -4.48 -7.92
N THR A 108 0.88 -3.60 -8.17
CA THR A 108 0.74 -2.49 -9.11
C THR A 108 0.57 -2.99 -10.54
N ALA A 109 1.40 -3.94 -10.99
CA ALA A 109 1.31 -4.51 -12.33
C ALA A 109 -0.05 -5.19 -12.59
N SER A 110 -0.50 -6.04 -11.66
CA SER A 110 -1.81 -6.68 -11.75
C SER A 110 -2.95 -5.66 -11.71
N ALA A 111 -2.84 -4.60 -10.92
CA ALA A 111 -3.83 -3.53 -10.89
C ALA A 111 -3.89 -2.75 -12.22
N ILE A 112 -2.74 -2.44 -12.84
CA ILE A 112 -2.69 -1.81 -14.17
C ILE A 112 -3.45 -2.69 -15.16
N ILE A 113 -3.10 -3.97 -15.28
CA ILE A 113 -3.71 -4.88 -16.25
C ILE A 113 -5.21 -5.08 -15.98
N ALA A 114 -5.61 -5.18 -14.70
CA ALA A 114 -7.02 -5.28 -14.34
C ALA A 114 -7.82 -4.01 -14.67
N SER A 115 -7.19 -2.83 -14.61
CA SER A 115 -7.86 -1.55 -14.89
C SER A 115 -7.91 -1.22 -16.38
N ILE A 116 -6.86 -1.54 -17.15
CA ILE A 116 -6.72 -1.07 -18.54
C ILE A 116 -6.63 -2.18 -19.59
N GLY A 117 -6.56 -3.45 -19.20
CA GLY A 117 -6.44 -4.57 -20.13
C GLY A 117 -5.10 -4.56 -20.88
N ASP A 118 -5.14 -4.37 -22.18
CA ASP A 118 -3.97 -4.29 -23.07
C ASP A 118 -3.43 -2.87 -23.26
N GLY A 119 -4.17 -1.85 -22.83
CA GLY A 119 -3.78 -0.44 -22.92
C GLY A 119 -3.91 0.18 -24.31
N HIS A 120 -4.50 -0.51 -25.30
CA HIS A 120 -4.68 0.04 -26.65
C HIS A 120 -5.64 1.23 -26.71
N GLN A 121 -6.41 1.49 -25.65
CA GLN A 121 -7.20 2.72 -25.53
C GLN A 121 -6.35 4.01 -25.41
N PHE A 122 -5.03 3.90 -25.18
CA PHE A 122 -4.13 5.05 -25.07
C PHE A 122 -3.18 5.12 -26.26
N ARG A 123 -3.06 6.31 -26.86
CA ARG A 123 -2.13 6.56 -27.98
C ARG A 123 -0.67 6.51 -27.53
N ASN A 124 -0.39 6.89 -26.29
CA ASN A 124 0.94 6.89 -25.70
C ASN A 124 0.90 6.95 -24.16
N GLY A 125 2.07 6.81 -23.53
CA GLY A 125 2.20 6.88 -22.07
C GLY A 125 1.84 8.23 -21.44
N ARG A 126 1.92 9.35 -22.18
CA ARG A 126 1.48 10.67 -21.68
C ARG A 126 -0.03 10.72 -21.52
N GLU A 127 -0.78 10.14 -22.45
CA GLU A 127 -2.24 10.03 -22.35
C GLU A 127 -2.64 9.13 -21.18
N PHE A 128 -1.93 8.00 -20.98
CA PHE A 128 -2.14 7.17 -19.80
C PHE A 128 -1.85 7.92 -18.49
N ALA A 129 -0.76 8.69 -18.42
CA ALA A 129 -0.45 9.50 -17.25
C ALA A 129 -1.51 10.58 -16.97
N ALA A 130 -2.07 11.18 -18.03
CA ALA A 130 -3.16 12.14 -17.91
C ALA A 130 -4.45 11.47 -17.40
N TRP A 131 -4.78 10.29 -17.93
CA TRP A 131 -5.92 9.48 -17.48
C TRP A 131 -5.80 9.06 -16.02
N LEU A 132 -4.59 8.74 -15.54
CA LEU A 132 -4.30 8.48 -14.12
C LEU A 132 -4.39 9.75 -13.24
N GLY A 133 -4.50 10.94 -13.84
CA GLY A 133 -4.43 12.20 -13.11
C GLY A 133 -3.05 12.46 -12.49
N LEU A 134 -1.98 12.01 -13.16
CA LEU A 134 -0.58 12.27 -12.78
C LEU A 134 -0.01 13.53 -13.45
N THR A 135 -0.73 14.11 -14.41
CA THR A 135 -0.30 15.33 -15.11
C THR A 135 -0.91 16.59 -14.49
N PRO A 136 -0.24 17.75 -14.60
CA PRO A 136 -0.84 19.05 -14.29
C PRO A 136 -2.08 19.33 -15.14
N ALA A 137 -3.05 20.06 -14.59
CA ALA A 137 -4.20 20.55 -15.34
C ALA A 137 -3.75 21.54 -16.43
N ASN A 138 -4.23 21.39 -17.66
CA ASN A 138 -3.99 22.37 -18.70
C ASN A 138 -5.03 23.52 -18.59
N LYS A 139 -4.57 24.74 -18.33
CA LYS A 139 -5.40 25.97 -18.30
C LYS A 139 -4.97 26.96 -19.37
N SER A 140 -4.52 26.44 -20.51
CA SER A 140 -4.06 27.27 -21.62
C SER A 140 -5.25 27.84 -22.39
N SER A 141 -5.18 29.13 -22.71
CA SER A 141 -6.20 29.84 -23.49
C SER A 141 -5.54 30.95 -24.31
N GLY A 142 -6.01 31.20 -25.53
CA GLY A 142 -5.54 32.33 -26.37
C GLY A 142 -4.02 32.32 -26.63
N GLY A 143 -3.44 31.14 -26.90
CA GLY A 143 -2.01 31.01 -27.21
C GLY A 143 -1.05 31.11 -26.02
N LYS A 144 -1.55 31.32 -24.79
CA LYS A 144 -0.72 31.31 -23.58
C LYS A 144 -0.80 29.96 -22.89
N GLU A 145 0.33 29.27 -22.79
CA GLU A 145 0.40 28.01 -22.04
C GLU A 145 0.42 28.28 -20.53
N LYS A 146 -0.52 27.65 -19.80
CA LYS A 146 -0.56 27.73 -18.33
C LYS A 146 -0.88 26.36 -17.74
N LEU A 147 0.11 25.78 -17.06
CA LEU A 147 -0.08 24.56 -16.27
C LEU A 147 -0.63 24.90 -14.88
N GLY A 148 -1.63 24.14 -14.44
CA GLY A 148 -2.26 24.22 -13.13
C GLY A 148 -1.74 23.15 -12.17
N ARG A 149 -2.50 22.87 -11.12
CA ARG A 149 -2.20 21.78 -10.18
C ARG A 149 -2.50 20.42 -10.81
N ILE A 150 -1.93 19.35 -10.23
CA ILE A 150 -2.33 17.97 -10.55
C ILE A 150 -3.82 17.83 -10.26
N THR A 151 -4.58 17.35 -11.25
CA THR A 151 -6.05 17.29 -11.19
C THR A 151 -6.55 16.29 -10.15
N LYS A 152 -5.83 15.17 -9.97
CA LYS A 152 -6.27 14.00 -9.17
C LYS A 152 -7.58 13.37 -9.65
N MET A 153 -8.05 13.71 -10.86
CA MET A 153 -9.34 13.28 -11.43
C MET A 153 -9.33 11.87 -12.05
N GLY A 154 -8.21 11.14 -11.96
CA GLY A 154 -8.06 9.78 -12.49
C GLY A 154 -8.32 8.68 -11.45
N ASP A 155 -7.97 7.43 -11.79
CA ASP A 155 -8.06 6.28 -10.89
C ASP A 155 -7.22 6.52 -9.62
N GLN A 156 -7.89 6.84 -8.51
CA GLN A 156 -7.24 7.16 -7.24
C GLN A 156 -6.45 5.97 -6.69
N TYR A 157 -6.92 4.75 -6.91
CA TYR A 157 -6.26 3.55 -6.41
C TYR A 157 -4.95 3.31 -7.17
N LEU A 158 -5.02 3.28 -8.50
CA LEU A 158 -3.87 3.05 -9.35
C LEU A 158 -2.83 4.16 -9.22
N ARG A 159 -3.28 5.42 -9.14
CA ARG A 159 -2.42 6.57 -8.83
C ARG A 159 -1.71 6.41 -7.49
N SER A 160 -2.42 5.94 -6.46
CA SER A 160 -1.83 5.73 -5.13
C SER A 160 -0.77 4.62 -5.16
N LEU A 161 -1.03 3.50 -5.86
CA LEU A 161 -0.07 2.42 -6.01
C LEU A 161 1.22 2.88 -6.71
N LEU A 162 1.08 3.65 -7.80
CA LEU A 162 2.23 4.19 -8.54
C LEU A 162 3.02 5.18 -7.68
N VAL A 163 2.35 6.14 -7.03
CA VAL A 163 3.04 7.12 -6.17
C VAL A 163 3.75 6.44 -5.01
N VAL A 164 3.13 5.46 -4.35
CA VAL A 164 3.75 4.71 -3.25
C VAL A 164 4.92 3.87 -3.74
N GLY A 165 4.78 3.18 -4.87
CA GLY A 165 5.85 2.38 -5.48
C GLY A 165 7.07 3.24 -5.81
N MET A 166 6.87 4.37 -6.49
CA MET A 166 7.95 5.29 -6.84
C MET A 166 8.57 5.96 -5.61
N THR A 167 7.76 6.38 -4.63
CA THR A 167 8.28 6.97 -3.39
C THR A 167 9.12 5.96 -2.60
N SER A 168 8.71 4.68 -2.59
CA SER A 168 9.46 3.60 -1.97
C SER A 168 10.81 3.39 -2.66
N LEU A 169 10.83 3.38 -3.99
CA LEU A 169 12.06 3.32 -4.78
C LEU A 169 13.00 4.48 -4.43
N VAL A 170 12.51 5.73 -4.48
CA VAL A 170 13.31 6.93 -4.16
C VAL A 170 13.87 6.89 -2.73
N ARG A 171 13.12 6.35 -1.77
CA ARG A 171 13.63 6.18 -0.39
C ARG A 171 14.72 5.10 -0.33
N GLN A 172 14.54 4.01 -1.08
CA GLN A 172 15.52 2.94 -1.12
C GLN A 172 16.82 3.41 -1.77
N THR A 173 16.75 4.14 -2.88
CA THR A 173 17.94 4.63 -3.61
C THR A 173 18.78 5.61 -2.79
N LYS A 174 18.17 6.36 -1.85
CA LYS A 174 18.93 7.16 -0.88
C LYS A 174 19.82 6.33 0.04
N SER A 175 19.43 5.10 0.33
CA SER A 175 20.20 4.17 1.19
C SER A 175 21.04 3.17 0.40
N HIS A 176 20.65 2.89 -0.85
CA HIS A 176 21.15 1.81 -1.71
C HIS A 176 21.07 2.27 -3.18
N PRO A 177 21.95 3.19 -3.61
CA PRO A 177 21.88 3.86 -4.92
C PRO A 177 21.97 2.89 -6.11
N GLU A 178 22.58 1.72 -5.94
CA GLU A 178 22.73 0.67 -6.96
C GLU A 178 21.38 0.07 -7.42
N ARG A 179 20.30 0.28 -6.66
CA ARG A 179 18.96 -0.22 -6.98
C ARG A 179 18.14 0.71 -7.89
N ALA A 180 18.67 1.91 -8.19
CA ALA A 180 18.00 2.88 -9.07
C ALA A 180 18.05 2.50 -10.56
N SER A 181 19.03 1.69 -10.95
CA SER A 181 19.45 1.53 -12.35
C SER A 181 19.18 0.13 -12.94
N LYS A 182 18.43 -0.73 -12.24
CA LYS A 182 18.02 -2.05 -12.74
C LYS A 182 16.66 -2.01 -13.41
#